data_AF-A0A971JQ05-F1
#
_entry.id   AF-A0A971JQ05-F1
#
_cell.length_a   1.000
_cell.length_b   1.000
_cell.length_c   1.000
_cell.angle_alpha   90.00
_cell.angle_beta   90.00
_cell.angle_gamma   90.00
#
_symmetry.space_group_name_H-M   'P 1'
#
loop_
_entity.id
_entity.type
_entity.pdbx_description
1 polymer ?
#
loop_
_entity_poly.entity_id
_entity_poly.type
_entity_poly.pdbx_seq_one_letter_code
_entity_poly.pdbx_strand_id
1 'polypeptide(L)'
;PAILISFVPATLEIIAVTLLAPRLLHISTIDAAVLGAILGAVSAAIIVPKMLHLMEAGYGQKNKIPQMILAGASLDDIYVIVLFTSFLSLAMGEGFKSSQLLRIPASIVTGLIIGLIIGYLLVQLFKRIHMRDTVKVLLILGLSFLLMGLEQTINRAFPFSGFLAVMAVGGAILKSYEILAKRITGKFSKIWVAAELILFVMLGSAVDIGHMRGAGLSAVILILAALLCRSIGVMICLIRTPLNRKERAFCIIASLPKATVQAAIGAVPLAYGLSSGNIILMISVLSILISAPLGAVGIQLSYTKLLECSSVKSAKHPLSSRMPASVSEKSDQT
;
A
#
# COMPACT_ATOMS: atom_id res chain seq x y z
N PRO A 1 -1.73 8.10 -17.49
CA PRO A 1 -2.63 8.43 -16.35
C PRO A 1 -2.16 7.80 -15.04
N ALA A 2 -1.89 6.48 -15.00
CA ALA A 2 -1.45 5.78 -13.78
C ALA A 2 -0.21 6.42 -13.14
N ILE A 3 0.83 6.74 -13.93
CA ILE A 3 2.03 7.44 -13.46
C ILE A 3 1.68 8.78 -12.80
N LEU A 4 0.90 9.64 -13.46
CA LEU A 4 0.52 10.93 -12.86
C LEU A 4 -0.27 10.77 -11.55
N ILE A 5 -1.17 9.80 -11.47
CA ILE A 5 -1.96 9.50 -10.27
C ILE A 5 -1.09 9.03 -9.11
N SER A 6 0.08 8.44 -9.37
CA SER A 6 1.03 8.04 -8.32
C SER A 6 1.85 9.22 -7.78
N PHE A 7 2.26 10.17 -8.63
CA PHE A 7 3.20 11.21 -8.22
C PHE A 7 2.51 12.51 -7.79
N VAL A 8 1.53 12.99 -8.56
CA VAL A 8 0.95 14.33 -8.35
C VAL A 8 0.08 14.41 -7.09
N PRO A 9 -0.80 13.45 -6.76
CA PRO A 9 -1.55 13.48 -5.52
C PRO A 9 -0.64 13.38 -4.28
N ALA A 10 0.34 12.46 -4.30
CA ALA A 10 1.31 12.29 -3.22
C ALA A 10 2.16 13.54 -3.01
N THR A 11 2.69 14.15 -4.08
CA THR A 11 3.47 15.40 -3.98
C THR A 11 2.67 16.54 -3.38
N LEU A 12 1.44 16.77 -3.86
CA LEU A 12 0.59 17.84 -3.34
C LEU A 12 0.26 17.63 -1.86
N GLU A 13 0.00 16.39 -1.47
CA GLU A 13 -0.22 16.02 -0.08
C GLU A 13 1.01 16.24 0.79
N ILE A 14 2.19 15.79 0.35
CA ILE A 14 3.45 16.00 1.06
C ILE A 14 3.75 17.50 1.21
N ILE A 15 3.58 18.29 0.15
CA ILE A 15 3.78 19.74 0.17
C ILE A 15 2.80 20.40 1.15
N ALA A 16 1.52 20.02 1.10
CA ALA A 16 0.51 20.55 2.02
C ALA A 16 0.86 20.27 3.48
N VAL A 17 1.27 19.04 3.80
CA VAL A 17 1.70 18.69 5.16
C VAL A 17 2.96 19.45 5.55
N THR A 18 3.95 19.56 4.66
CA THR A 18 5.21 20.27 4.92
C THR A 18 4.98 21.76 5.22
N LEU A 19 3.98 22.38 4.58
CA LEU A 19 3.65 23.80 4.78
C LEU A 19 2.75 24.04 6.00
N LEU A 20 1.82 23.11 6.29
CA LEU A 20 0.82 23.28 7.35
C LEU A 20 1.31 22.78 8.72
N ALA A 21 2.05 21.67 8.76
CA ALA A 21 2.46 21.03 10.00
C ALA A 21 3.36 21.92 10.90
N PRO A 22 4.33 22.71 10.38
CA PRO A 22 5.12 23.60 11.24
C PRO A 22 4.28 24.65 11.96
N ARG A 23 3.22 25.15 11.31
CA ARG A 23 2.31 26.15 11.90
C ARG A 23 1.31 25.54 12.87
N LEU A 24 0.84 24.32 12.60
CA LEU A 24 -0.20 23.66 13.40
C LEU A 24 0.35 22.87 14.59
N LEU A 25 1.59 22.38 14.49
CA LEU A 25 2.18 21.41 15.43
C LEU A 25 3.51 21.88 16.01
N HIS A 26 4.01 23.06 15.61
CA HIS A 26 5.28 23.62 16.08
C HIS A 26 6.50 22.70 15.88
N ILE A 27 6.50 21.94 14.79
CA ILE A 27 7.61 21.05 14.39
C ILE A 27 8.51 21.72 13.34
N SER A 28 9.73 21.22 13.16
CA SER A 28 10.63 21.72 12.12
C SER A 28 10.09 21.43 10.71
N THR A 29 10.50 22.23 9.72
CA THR A 29 10.08 22.00 8.32
C THR A 29 10.58 20.66 7.77
N ILE A 30 11.73 20.18 8.25
CA ILE A 30 12.29 18.89 7.83
C ILE A 30 11.46 17.75 8.45
N ASP A 31 11.12 17.84 9.73
CA ASP A 31 10.25 16.86 10.39
C ASP A 31 8.84 16.84 9.77
N ALA A 32 8.36 18.01 9.35
CA ALA A 32 7.10 18.13 8.61
C ALA A 32 7.18 17.47 7.23
N ALA A 33 8.33 17.52 6.54
CA ALA A 33 8.54 16.81 5.29
C ALA A 33 8.59 15.29 5.49
N VAL A 34 9.23 14.82 6.58
CA VAL A 34 9.20 13.40 7.00
C VAL A 34 7.76 12.94 7.26
N LEU A 35 7.00 13.72 8.03
CA LEU A 35 5.59 13.46 8.30
C LEU A 35 4.76 13.45 7.00
N GLY A 36 4.99 14.43 6.12
CA GLY A 36 4.34 14.53 4.83
C GLY A 36 4.56 13.28 3.99
N ALA A 37 5.80 12.79 3.93
CA ALA A 37 6.11 11.54 3.25
C ALA A 37 5.34 10.37 3.89
N ILE A 38 5.36 10.18 5.21
CA ILE A 38 4.61 9.10 5.87
C ILE A 38 3.10 9.17 5.51
N LEU A 39 2.51 10.36 5.53
CA LEU A 39 1.09 10.56 5.23
C LEU A 39 0.75 10.45 3.74
N GLY A 40 1.71 10.64 2.84
CA GLY A 40 1.49 10.63 1.39
C GLY A 40 1.24 9.25 0.79
N ALA A 41 1.59 8.18 1.50
CA ALA A 41 1.43 6.80 1.04
C ALA A 41 -0.01 6.30 1.16
N VAL A 42 -0.41 5.44 0.23
CA VAL A 42 -1.74 4.82 0.21
C VAL A 42 -1.68 3.37 0.68
N SER A 43 -2.73 2.91 1.35
CA SER A 43 -2.80 1.52 1.82
C SER A 43 -3.11 0.51 0.72
N ALA A 44 -2.07 -0.11 0.17
CA ALA A 44 -2.20 -1.25 -0.73
C ALA A 44 -3.00 -2.41 -0.10
N ALA A 45 -2.88 -2.64 1.21
CA ALA A 45 -3.60 -3.73 1.90
C ALA A 45 -5.12 -3.57 1.86
N ILE A 46 -5.64 -2.33 1.87
CA ILE A 46 -7.08 -2.06 1.77
C ILE A 46 -7.52 -2.05 0.30
N ILE A 47 -6.70 -1.49 -0.58
CA ILE A 47 -7.05 -1.28 -1.99
C ILE A 47 -6.95 -2.57 -2.78
N VAL A 48 -5.87 -3.34 -2.63
CA VAL A 48 -5.56 -4.48 -3.50
C VAL A 48 -6.68 -5.53 -3.49
N PRO A 49 -7.16 -6.03 -2.33
CA PRO A 49 -8.24 -7.02 -2.30
C PRO A 49 -9.55 -6.47 -2.89
N LYS A 50 -9.87 -5.20 -2.60
CA LYS A 50 -11.10 -4.56 -3.10
C LYS A 50 -11.05 -4.38 -4.62
N MET A 51 -9.92 -3.94 -5.17
CA MET A 51 -9.78 -3.74 -6.61
C MET A 51 -9.75 -5.08 -7.36
N LEU A 52 -9.12 -6.12 -6.81
CA LEU A 52 -9.18 -7.48 -7.39
C LEU A 52 -10.62 -8.02 -7.43
N HIS A 53 -11.37 -7.85 -6.33
CA HIS A 53 -12.78 -8.22 -6.30
C HIS A 53 -13.61 -7.45 -7.34
N LEU A 54 -13.36 -6.15 -7.53
CA LEU A 54 -14.03 -5.36 -8.57
C LEU A 54 -13.67 -5.83 -9.98
N MET A 55 -12.43 -6.28 -10.17
CA MET A 55 -12.00 -6.85 -11.43
C MET A 55 -12.73 -8.15 -11.75
N GLU A 56 -12.82 -9.05 -10.77
CA GLU A 56 -13.55 -10.33 -10.88
C GLU A 56 -15.06 -10.10 -11.08
N ALA A 57 -15.64 -9.11 -10.41
CA ALA A 57 -17.06 -8.76 -10.51
C ALA A 57 -17.41 -7.92 -11.76
N GLY A 58 -16.42 -7.55 -12.59
CA GLY A 58 -16.65 -6.85 -13.86
C GLY A 58 -16.93 -5.33 -13.76
N TYR A 59 -16.68 -4.70 -12.62
CA TYR A 59 -16.92 -3.26 -12.42
C TYR A 59 -15.74 -2.41 -12.90
N GLY A 60 -16.00 -1.33 -13.65
CA GLY A 60 -14.98 -0.36 -14.06
C GLY A 60 -13.95 -0.89 -15.07
N GLN A 61 -14.24 -2.04 -15.70
CA GLN A 61 -13.35 -2.72 -16.63
C GLN A 61 -13.16 -1.97 -17.95
N LYS A 62 -14.21 -1.32 -18.44
CA LYS A 62 -14.20 -0.54 -19.70
C LYS A 62 -13.10 0.52 -19.72
N ASN A 63 -12.94 1.25 -18.61
CA ASN A 63 -11.93 2.28 -18.43
C ASN A 63 -10.70 1.81 -17.63
N LYS A 64 -10.60 0.49 -17.34
CA LYS A 64 -9.52 -0.14 -16.57
C LYS A 64 -9.21 0.57 -15.24
N ILE A 65 -10.25 1.05 -14.56
CA ILE A 65 -10.11 1.87 -13.34
C ILE A 65 -9.45 1.06 -12.19
N PRO A 66 -9.91 -0.17 -11.86
CA PRO A 66 -9.26 -0.95 -10.82
C PRO A 66 -7.78 -1.23 -11.10
N GLN A 67 -7.43 -1.52 -12.35
CA GLN A 67 -6.03 -1.76 -12.76
C GLN A 67 -5.19 -0.49 -12.65
N MET A 68 -5.74 0.67 -13.03
CA MET A 68 -5.07 1.96 -12.90
C MET A 68 -4.81 2.31 -11.43
N ILE A 69 -5.78 2.06 -10.53
CA ILE A 69 -5.62 2.29 -9.10
C ILE A 69 -4.59 1.34 -8.49
N LEU A 70 -4.61 0.04 -8.84
CA LEU A 70 -3.62 -0.95 -8.38
C LEU A 70 -2.20 -0.58 -8.78
N ALA A 71 -2.00 -0.23 -10.05
CA ALA A 71 -0.70 0.22 -10.55
C ALA A 71 -0.29 1.55 -9.89
N GLY A 72 -1.26 2.45 -9.71
CA GLY A 72 -1.09 3.74 -9.06
C GLY A 72 -0.57 3.61 -7.64
N ALA A 73 -1.25 2.82 -6.81
CA ALA A 73 -0.91 2.59 -5.40
C ALA A 73 0.47 1.95 -5.23
N SER A 74 0.84 1.00 -6.09
CA SER A 74 2.15 0.34 -5.99
C SER A 74 3.32 1.30 -6.28
N LEU A 75 3.15 2.19 -7.26
CA LEU A 75 4.15 3.20 -7.59
C LEU A 75 4.18 4.35 -6.57
N ASP A 76 3.02 4.72 -6.02
CA ASP A 76 2.85 5.70 -4.94
C ASP A 76 3.67 5.27 -3.71
N ASP A 77 3.55 4.01 -3.29
CA ASP A 77 4.33 3.47 -2.15
C ASP A 77 5.84 3.56 -2.38
N ILE A 78 6.34 3.17 -3.55
CA ILE A 78 7.78 3.25 -3.89
C ILE A 78 8.23 4.71 -3.84
N TYR A 79 7.48 5.61 -4.48
CA TYR A 79 7.81 7.03 -4.53
C TYR A 79 7.88 7.65 -3.12
N VAL A 80 6.90 7.35 -2.29
CA VAL A 80 6.79 7.90 -0.95
C VAL A 80 7.87 7.36 -0.01
N ILE A 81 8.19 6.06 -0.08
CA ILE A 81 9.28 5.47 0.72
C ILE A 81 10.62 6.12 0.38
N VAL A 82 10.85 6.41 -0.90
CA VAL A 82 12.05 7.09 -1.38
C VAL A 82 12.16 8.51 -0.81
N LEU A 83 11.06 9.27 -0.84
CA LEU A 83 11.06 10.60 -0.22
C LEU A 83 11.20 10.54 1.30
N PHE A 84 10.56 9.57 1.94
CA PHE A 84 10.66 9.37 3.39
C PHE A 84 12.12 9.13 3.81
N THR A 85 12.81 8.18 3.18
CA THR A 85 14.22 7.89 3.49
C THR A 85 15.13 9.10 3.23
N SER A 86 14.84 9.87 2.18
CA SER A 86 15.55 11.10 1.85
C SER A 86 15.38 12.16 2.94
N PHE A 87 14.13 12.48 3.31
CA PHE A 87 13.84 13.46 4.36
C PHE A 87 14.31 13.03 5.74
N LEU A 88 14.23 11.73 6.05
CA LEU A 88 14.73 11.20 7.31
C LEU A 88 16.25 11.37 7.42
N SER A 89 17.00 11.06 6.35
CA SER A 89 18.46 11.26 6.33
C SER A 89 18.83 12.73 6.57
N LEU A 90 18.05 13.65 6.00
CA LEU A 90 18.23 15.08 6.21
C LEU A 90 17.90 15.52 7.63
N ALA A 91 16.86 14.94 8.23
CA ALA A 91 16.49 15.20 9.62
C ALA A 91 17.56 14.74 10.62
N MET A 92 18.32 13.68 10.29
CA MET A 92 19.46 13.20 11.09
C MET A 92 20.67 14.14 11.08
N GLY A 93 20.65 15.23 10.31
CA GLY A 93 21.81 16.11 10.16
C GLY A 93 22.91 15.52 9.27
N GLU A 94 22.64 14.42 8.55
CA GLU A 94 23.46 14.04 7.40
C GLU A 94 23.19 15.07 6.28
N GLY A 95 23.83 16.24 6.37
CA GLY A 95 23.52 17.40 5.52
C GLY A 95 23.51 17.08 4.02
N PHE A 96 22.71 17.82 3.25
CA PHE A 96 22.57 17.72 1.79
C PHE A 96 23.93 17.78 1.06
N LYS A 97 24.61 16.65 0.91
CA LYS A 97 25.66 16.51 -0.11
C LYS A 97 24.96 16.20 -1.41
N SER A 98 25.26 16.90 -2.50
CA SER A 98 24.69 16.60 -3.83
C SER A 98 24.90 15.13 -4.25
N SER A 99 25.91 14.45 -3.68
CA SER A 99 26.14 13.02 -3.83
C SER A 99 25.08 12.12 -3.17
N GLN A 100 24.43 12.54 -2.08
CA GLN A 100 23.33 11.80 -1.45
C GLN A 100 22.05 11.86 -2.29
N LEU A 101 21.80 13.00 -2.96
CA LEU A 101 20.65 13.13 -3.86
C LEU A 101 20.73 12.13 -5.02
N LEU A 102 21.94 11.85 -5.53
CA LEU A 102 22.16 10.84 -6.58
C LEU A 102 22.09 9.40 -6.04
N ARG A 103 22.45 9.19 -4.76
CA ARG A 103 22.39 7.87 -4.11
C ARG A 103 20.98 7.33 -3.98
N ILE A 104 19.98 8.20 -3.86
CA ILE A 104 18.58 7.80 -3.68
C ILE A 104 18.01 7.13 -4.95
N PRO A 105 18.04 7.75 -6.16
CA PRO A 105 17.66 7.05 -7.39
C PRO A 105 18.52 5.80 -7.63
N ALA A 106 19.80 5.87 -7.31
CA ALA A 106 20.70 4.72 -7.44
C ALA A 106 20.28 3.55 -6.54
N SER A 107 19.90 3.78 -5.28
CA SER A 107 19.48 2.73 -4.34
C SER A 107 18.18 2.04 -4.77
N ILE A 108 17.28 2.77 -5.41
CA ILE A 108 16.06 2.22 -6.03
C ILE A 108 16.44 1.28 -7.16
N VAL A 109 17.25 1.76 -8.11
CA VAL A 109 17.62 1.00 -9.30
C VAL A 109 18.41 -0.25 -8.92
N THR A 110 19.41 -0.13 -8.05
CA THR A 110 20.21 -1.27 -7.57
C THR A 110 19.34 -2.26 -6.78
N GLY A 111 18.49 -1.77 -5.87
CA GLY A 111 17.56 -2.60 -5.10
C GLY A 111 16.64 -3.41 -6.01
N LEU A 112 16.02 -2.76 -7.01
CA LEU A 112 15.18 -3.43 -8.00
C LEU A 112 15.97 -4.46 -8.83
N ILE A 113 17.13 -4.09 -9.37
CA ILE A 113 17.95 -5.00 -10.20
C ILE A 113 18.35 -6.23 -9.40
N ILE A 114 18.92 -6.03 -8.21
CA ILE A 114 19.38 -7.13 -7.33
C ILE A 114 18.20 -8.01 -6.94
N GLY A 115 17.06 -7.41 -6.54
CA GLY A 115 15.87 -8.15 -6.19
C GLY A 115 15.29 -8.97 -7.36
N LEU A 116 15.29 -8.42 -8.58
CA LEU A 116 14.86 -9.14 -9.78
C LEU A 116 15.79 -10.32 -10.10
N ILE A 117 17.11 -10.12 -10.00
CA ILE A 117 18.11 -11.19 -10.20
C ILE A 117 17.89 -12.30 -9.17
N ILE A 118 17.78 -11.95 -7.89
CA ILE A 118 17.57 -12.90 -6.81
C ILE A 118 16.25 -13.66 -6.99
N GLY A 119 15.16 -12.96 -7.30
CA GLY A 119 13.86 -13.59 -7.52
C GLY A 119 13.86 -14.55 -8.72
N TYR A 120 14.57 -14.19 -9.80
CA TYR A 120 14.77 -15.08 -10.94
C TYR A 120 15.59 -16.33 -10.56
N LEU A 121 16.69 -16.15 -9.82
CA LEU A 121 17.51 -17.27 -9.32
C LEU A 121 16.71 -18.21 -8.41
N LEU A 122 15.86 -17.66 -7.53
CA LEU A 122 14.94 -18.45 -6.71
C LEU A 122 13.96 -19.27 -7.56
N VAL A 123 13.40 -18.69 -8.62
CA VAL A 123 12.50 -19.42 -9.53
C VAL A 123 13.23 -20.57 -10.22
N GLN A 124 14.46 -20.35 -10.68
CA GLN A 124 15.28 -21.41 -11.26
C GLN A 124 15.56 -22.53 -10.23
N LEU A 125 15.92 -22.16 -9.00
CA LEU A 125 16.11 -23.11 -7.90
C LEU A 125 14.84 -23.93 -7.63
N PHE A 126 13.67 -23.30 -7.57
CA PHE A 126 12.39 -23.96 -7.33
C PHE A 126 11.92 -24.85 -8.48
N LYS A 127 12.37 -24.59 -9.71
CA LYS A 127 12.12 -25.44 -10.87
C LYS A 127 13.07 -26.64 -10.91
N ARG A 128 14.33 -26.47 -10.52
CA ARG A 128 15.33 -27.54 -10.50
C ARG A 128 15.16 -28.48 -9.30
N ILE A 129 14.80 -27.95 -8.13
CA ILE A 129 14.66 -28.72 -6.89
C ILE A 129 13.20 -28.72 -6.46
N HIS A 130 12.56 -29.89 -6.55
CA HIS A 130 11.19 -30.08 -6.06
C HIS A 130 11.14 -30.00 -4.54
N MET A 131 10.75 -28.83 -4.04
CA MET A 131 10.53 -28.58 -2.61
C MET A 131 9.05 -28.36 -2.30
N ARG A 132 8.65 -28.70 -1.07
CA ARG A 132 7.32 -28.33 -0.54
C ARG A 132 7.19 -26.82 -0.48
N ASP A 133 5.99 -26.30 -0.74
CA ASP A 133 5.78 -24.86 -0.82
C ASP A 133 6.01 -24.13 0.52
N THR A 134 5.95 -24.85 1.66
CA THR A 134 6.29 -24.26 2.97
C THR A 134 7.77 -23.92 3.06
N VAL A 135 8.64 -24.80 2.52
CA VAL A 135 10.09 -24.56 2.48
C VAL A 135 10.40 -23.37 1.57
N LYS A 136 9.72 -23.27 0.41
CA LYS A 136 9.88 -22.12 -0.49
C LYS A 136 9.50 -20.81 0.19
N VAL A 137 8.40 -20.78 0.94
CA VAL A 137 7.96 -19.59 1.71
C VAL A 137 9.00 -19.22 2.76
N LEU A 138 9.51 -20.19 3.53
CA LEU A 138 10.56 -19.93 4.53
C LEU A 138 11.86 -19.42 3.89
N LEU A 139 12.26 -19.97 2.74
CA LEU A 139 13.43 -19.48 1.99
C LEU A 139 13.24 -18.04 1.51
N ILE A 140 12.08 -17.72 0.94
CA ILE A 140 11.77 -16.34 0.50
C ILE A 140 11.82 -15.41 1.72
N LEU A 141 11.16 -15.77 2.83
CA LEU A 141 11.12 -14.95 4.04
C LEU A 141 12.51 -14.76 4.66
N GLY A 142 13.30 -15.83 4.77
CA GLY A 142 14.66 -15.78 5.29
C GLY A 142 15.58 -14.92 4.41
N LEU A 143 15.45 -15.03 3.09
CA LEU A 143 16.19 -14.20 2.15
C LEU A 143 15.75 -12.73 2.24
N SER A 144 14.47 -12.46 2.46
CA SER A 144 13.98 -11.10 2.68
C SER A 144 14.57 -10.46 3.93
N PHE A 145 14.61 -11.19 5.05
CA PHE A 145 15.26 -10.71 6.27
C PHE A 145 16.76 -10.52 6.08
N LEU A 146 17.42 -11.39 5.33
CA LEU A 146 18.84 -11.25 5.02
C LEU A 146 19.12 -10.00 4.17
N LEU A 147 18.31 -9.73 3.15
CA LEU A 147 18.44 -8.53 2.32
C LEU A 147 18.23 -7.25 3.13
N MET A 148 17.24 -7.25 4.02
CA MET A 148 16.99 -6.13 4.95
C MET A 148 18.14 -5.96 5.96
N GLY A 149 18.62 -7.04 6.56
CA GLY A 149 19.70 -6.98 7.57
C GLY A 149 21.05 -6.56 7.00
N LEU A 150 21.33 -6.92 5.74
CA LEU A 150 22.57 -6.52 5.06
C LEU A 150 22.53 -5.10 4.50
N GLU A 151 21.37 -4.43 4.50
CA GLU A 151 21.20 -3.11 3.90
C GLU A 151 22.22 -2.09 4.43
N GLN A 152 22.41 -2.01 5.74
CA GLN A 152 23.37 -1.09 6.37
C GLN A 152 24.82 -1.39 5.99
N THR A 153 25.16 -2.67 5.75
CA THR A 153 26.52 -3.08 5.38
C THR A 153 26.77 -2.81 3.90
N ILE A 154 25.81 -3.14 3.03
CA ILE A 154 25.91 -2.91 1.58
C ILE A 154 25.96 -1.41 1.28
N ASN A 155 25.19 -0.59 1.99
CA ASN A 155 25.16 0.87 1.83
C ASN A 155 26.50 1.56 2.10
N ARG A 156 27.47 0.89 2.76
CA ARG A 156 28.85 1.39 2.88
C ARG A 156 29.61 1.34 1.56
N ALA A 157 29.34 0.35 0.72
CA ALA A 157 30.00 0.16 -0.58
C ALA A 157 29.19 0.76 -1.73
N PHE A 158 27.89 0.45 -1.82
CA PHE A 158 27.01 0.89 -2.91
C PHE A 158 25.60 1.20 -2.38
N PRO A 159 24.90 2.21 -2.92
CA PRO A 159 23.54 2.52 -2.51
C PRO A 159 22.62 1.33 -2.82
N PHE A 160 21.85 0.87 -1.83
CA PHE A 160 20.98 -0.31 -1.92
C PHE A 160 19.76 -0.14 -1.01
N SER A 161 18.57 -0.46 -1.52
CA SER A 161 17.33 -0.53 -0.73
C SER A 161 16.89 -1.98 -0.57
N GLY A 162 16.97 -2.50 0.67
CA GLY A 162 16.56 -3.87 1.00
C GLY A 162 15.07 -4.08 0.79
N PHE A 163 14.25 -3.11 1.20
CA PHE A 163 12.79 -3.17 1.06
C PHE A 163 12.36 -3.29 -0.42
N LEU A 164 12.93 -2.47 -1.31
CA LEU A 164 12.64 -2.54 -2.74
C LEU A 164 13.15 -3.83 -3.39
N ALA A 165 14.29 -4.34 -2.92
CA ALA A 165 14.80 -5.64 -3.37
C ALA A 165 13.82 -6.77 -3.03
N VAL A 166 13.25 -6.79 -1.82
CA VAL A 166 12.24 -7.78 -1.41
C VAL A 166 10.97 -7.68 -2.27
N MET A 167 10.49 -6.46 -2.53
CA MET A 167 9.35 -6.25 -3.44
C MET A 167 9.65 -6.79 -4.85
N ALA A 168 10.85 -6.51 -5.37
CA ALA A 168 11.29 -6.99 -6.68
C ALA A 168 11.44 -8.51 -6.73
N VAL A 169 11.88 -9.17 -5.66
CA VAL A 169 11.87 -10.65 -5.56
C VAL A 169 10.46 -11.19 -5.72
N GLY A 170 9.48 -10.64 -5.01
CA GLY A 170 8.08 -11.03 -5.12
C GLY A 170 7.53 -10.82 -6.54
N GLY A 171 7.81 -9.66 -7.14
CA GLY A 171 7.44 -9.35 -8.52
C GLY A 171 8.09 -10.28 -9.55
N ALA A 172 9.37 -10.61 -9.39
CA ALA A 172 10.09 -11.53 -10.26
C ALA A 172 9.51 -12.96 -10.18
N ILE A 173 9.14 -13.43 -8.99
CA ILE A 173 8.48 -14.72 -8.82
C ILE A 173 7.11 -14.72 -9.50
N LEU A 174 6.32 -13.66 -9.29
CA LEU A 174 5.01 -13.50 -9.92
C LEU A 174 5.11 -13.53 -11.46
N LYS A 175 6.05 -12.80 -12.04
CA LYS A 175 6.24 -12.70 -13.49
C LYS A 175 6.84 -13.98 -14.10
N SER A 176 7.78 -14.62 -13.42
CA SER A 176 8.51 -15.77 -13.98
C SER A 176 7.82 -17.11 -13.72
N TYR A 177 6.99 -17.19 -12.67
CA TYR A 177 6.25 -18.41 -12.32
C TYR A 177 4.93 -18.11 -11.59
N GLU A 178 3.95 -17.57 -12.32
CA GLU A 178 2.64 -17.13 -11.80
C GLU A 178 1.89 -18.22 -11.00
N ILE A 179 1.91 -19.47 -11.48
CA ILE A 179 1.22 -20.60 -10.83
C ILE A 179 1.80 -20.84 -9.42
N LEU A 180 3.13 -20.80 -9.29
CA LEU A 180 3.81 -20.92 -7.99
C LEU A 180 3.45 -19.72 -7.10
N ALA A 181 3.51 -18.51 -7.66
CA ALA A 181 3.20 -17.28 -6.94
C ALA A 181 1.80 -17.31 -6.32
N LYS A 182 0.76 -17.65 -7.09
CA LYS A 182 -0.63 -17.77 -6.58
C LYS A 182 -0.74 -18.78 -5.44
N ARG A 183 -0.02 -19.90 -5.52
CA ARG A 183 -0.03 -20.94 -4.48
C ARG A 183 0.66 -20.49 -3.18
N ILE A 184 1.80 -19.81 -3.27
CA ILE A 184 2.51 -19.32 -2.09
C ILE A 184 1.83 -18.10 -1.47
N THR A 185 1.13 -17.27 -2.26
CA THR A 185 0.36 -16.12 -1.76
C THR A 185 -0.62 -16.54 -0.66
N GLY A 186 -1.34 -17.65 -0.84
CA GLY A 186 -2.26 -18.15 0.19
C GLY A 186 -1.58 -18.52 1.52
N LYS A 187 -0.29 -18.88 1.50
CA LYS A 187 0.50 -19.11 2.73
C LYS A 187 0.98 -17.80 3.35
N PHE A 188 1.45 -16.86 2.52
CA PHE A 188 1.80 -15.52 2.99
C PHE A 188 0.60 -14.80 3.60
N SER A 189 -0.61 -14.94 3.04
CA SER A 189 -1.83 -14.38 3.62
C SER A 189 -2.10 -14.92 5.03
N LYS A 190 -1.83 -16.20 5.30
CA LYS A 190 -1.97 -16.78 6.65
C LYS A 190 -0.93 -16.24 7.63
N ILE A 191 0.31 -16.08 7.19
CA ILE A 191 1.40 -15.48 8.01
C ILE A 191 1.08 -14.00 8.29
N TRP A 192 0.56 -13.30 7.28
CA TRP A 192 0.20 -11.89 7.38
C TRP A 192 -0.82 -11.62 8.48
N VAL A 193 -1.83 -12.49 8.70
CA VAL A 193 -2.80 -12.30 9.80
C VAL A 193 -2.11 -12.19 11.16
N ALA A 194 -1.09 -13.01 11.42
CA ALA A 194 -0.33 -12.92 12.67
C ALA A 194 0.56 -11.68 12.71
N ALA A 195 1.24 -11.35 11.61
CA ALA A 195 2.08 -10.16 11.51
C ALA A 195 1.28 -8.86 11.65
N GLU A 196 0.08 -8.80 11.07
CA GLU A 196 -0.85 -7.68 11.13
C GLU A 196 -1.30 -7.40 12.56
N LEU A 197 -1.65 -8.45 13.32
CA LEU A 197 -1.99 -8.33 14.74
C LEU A 197 -0.82 -7.76 15.54
N ILE A 198 0.39 -8.31 15.36
CA ILE A 198 1.58 -7.81 16.06
C ILE A 198 1.84 -6.35 15.69
N LEU A 199 1.81 -6.02 14.40
CA LEU A 199 2.09 -4.67 13.87
C LEU A 199 1.12 -3.63 14.45
N PHE A 200 -0.19 -3.88 14.45
CA PHE A 200 -1.16 -2.91 14.96
C PHE A 200 -1.19 -2.84 16.50
N VAL A 201 -0.96 -3.95 17.20
CA VAL A 201 -0.85 -3.95 18.66
C VAL A 201 0.40 -3.19 19.11
N MET A 202 1.56 -3.46 18.49
CA MET A 202 2.79 -2.74 18.81
C MET A 202 2.68 -1.26 18.46
N LEU A 203 2.10 -0.92 17.30
CA LEU A 203 1.85 0.47 16.92
C LEU A 203 0.97 1.18 17.95
N GLY A 204 -0.13 0.55 18.38
CA GLY A 204 -1.00 1.10 19.42
C GLY A 204 -0.30 1.29 20.76
N SER A 205 0.56 0.34 21.14
CA SER A 205 1.34 0.41 22.39
C SER A 205 2.41 1.50 22.39
N ALA A 206 2.92 1.88 21.22
CA ALA A 206 3.94 2.92 21.08
C ALA A 206 3.37 4.35 21.15
N VAL A 207 2.05 4.52 21.06
CA VAL A 207 1.42 5.85 21.11
C VAL A 207 1.27 6.32 22.55
N ASP A 208 1.87 7.47 22.84
CA ASP A 208 1.64 8.18 24.08
C ASP A 208 0.37 9.04 24.02
N ILE A 209 -0.63 8.67 24.82
CA ILE A 209 -1.94 9.34 24.92
C ILE A 209 -1.80 10.72 25.59
N GLY A 210 -0.77 10.96 26.40
CA GLY A 210 -0.56 12.25 27.08
C GLY A 210 -0.40 13.41 26.08
N HIS A 211 0.30 13.17 24.98
CA HIS A 211 0.50 14.14 23.91
C HIS A 211 -0.74 14.32 23.00
N MET A 212 -1.70 13.39 23.02
CA MET A 212 -2.92 13.47 22.20
C MET A 212 -3.89 14.58 22.61
N ARG A 213 -3.96 14.92 23.91
CA ARG A 213 -5.00 15.85 24.41
C ARG A 213 -4.80 17.30 23.95
N GLY A 214 -3.56 17.74 23.71
CA GLY A 214 -3.25 19.10 23.25
C GLY A 214 -3.12 19.22 21.72
N ALA A 215 -2.48 18.24 21.07
CA ALA A 215 -2.19 18.29 19.63
C ALA A 215 -3.21 17.56 18.74
N GLY A 216 -4.15 16.81 19.35
CA GLY A 216 -5.09 15.96 18.61
C GLY A 216 -5.98 16.71 17.63
N LEU A 217 -6.52 17.88 18.01
CA LEU A 217 -7.40 18.65 17.13
C LEU A 217 -6.62 19.21 15.92
N SER A 218 -5.44 19.80 16.15
CA SER A 218 -4.55 20.28 15.09
C SER A 218 -4.13 19.15 14.15
N ALA A 219 -3.89 17.95 14.69
CA ALA A 219 -3.58 16.76 13.91
C ALA A 219 -4.75 16.33 13.02
N VAL A 220 -5.99 16.32 13.53
CA VAL A 220 -7.18 16.00 12.71
C VAL A 220 -7.31 17.01 11.56
N ILE A 221 -7.18 18.31 11.85
CA ILE A 221 -7.26 19.37 10.82
C ILE A 221 -6.19 19.16 9.75
N LEU A 222 -4.95 18.87 10.15
CA LEU A 222 -3.86 18.59 9.23
C LEU A 222 -4.18 17.37 8.33
N ILE A 223 -4.68 16.28 8.90
CA ILE A 223 -5.03 15.06 8.14
C ILE A 223 -6.14 15.36 7.13
N LEU A 224 -7.18 16.08 7.53
CA LEU A 224 -8.27 16.46 6.62
C LEU A 224 -7.78 17.37 5.50
N ALA A 225 -6.95 18.36 5.80
CA ALA A 225 -6.35 19.23 4.80
C ALA A 225 -5.45 18.46 3.81
N ALA A 226 -4.67 17.49 4.32
CA ALA A 226 -3.85 16.60 3.50
C ALA A 226 -4.70 15.76 2.54
N LEU A 227 -5.78 15.14 3.04
CA LEU A 227 -6.71 14.34 2.23
C LEU A 227 -7.45 15.19 1.17
N LEU A 228 -7.77 16.45 1.48
CA LEU A 228 -8.35 17.38 0.51
C LEU A 228 -7.35 17.72 -0.60
N CYS A 229 -6.09 18.02 -0.26
CA CYS A 229 -5.04 18.28 -1.24
C CYS A 229 -4.79 17.06 -2.13
N ARG A 230 -4.80 15.85 -1.57
CA ARG A 230 -4.73 14.60 -2.33
C ARG A 230 -5.91 14.46 -3.29
N SER A 231 -7.13 14.75 -2.84
CA SER A 231 -8.35 14.69 -3.65
C SER A 231 -8.28 15.65 -4.84
N ILE A 232 -7.77 16.87 -4.61
CA ILE A 232 -7.51 17.86 -5.67
C ILE A 232 -6.46 17.33 -6.65
N GLY A 233 -5.36 16.75 -6.15
CA GLY A 233 -4.32 16.15 -6.98
C GLY A 233 -4.83 15.05 -7.89
N VAL A 234 -5.68 14.15 -7.36
CA VAL A 234 -6.34 13.11 -8.17
C VAL A 234 -7.23 13.76 -9.23
N MET A 235 -8.01 14.77 -8.85
CA MET A 235 -8.87 15.46 -9.81
C MET A 235 -8.09 16.10 -10.95
N ILE A 236 -6.96 16.77 -10.66
CA ILE A 236 -6.05 17.36 -11.66
C ILE A 236 -5.52 16.30 -12.61
N CYS A 237 -5.11 15.14 -12.11
CA CYS A 237 -4.61 14.03 -12.94
C CYS A 237 -5.66 13.48 -13.90
N LEU A 238 -6.94 13.58 -13.53
CA LEU A 238 -8.05 13.00 -14.28
C LEU A 238 -8.73 13.98 -15.24
N ILE A 239 -8.38 15.28 -15.25
CA ILE A 239 -9.02 16.30 -16.10
C ILE A 239 -9.00 15.91 -17.58
N ARG A 240 -7.86 15.44 -18.09
CA ARG A 240 -7.64 15.07 -19.50
C ARG A 240 -7.97 13.61 -19.82
N THR A 241 -8.61 12.89 -18.90
CA THR A 241 -8.96 11.48 -19.11
C THR A 241 -10.42 11.33 -19.56
N PRO A 242 -10.76 10.28 -20.34
CA PRO A 242 -12.13 10.00 -20.79
C PRO A 242 -13.07 9.51 -19.66
N LEU A 243 -12.69 9.71 -18.39
CA LEU A 243 -13.46 9.25 -17.23
C LEU A 243 -14.64 10.17 -16.92
N ASN A 244 -15.77 9.55 -16.60
CA ASN A 244 -16.98 10.23 -16.14
C ASN A 244 -16.79 10.88 -14.76
N ARG A 245 -17.60 11.91 -14.44
CA ARG A 245 -17.57 12.56 -13.10
C ARG A 245 -17.74 11.56 -11.96
N LYS A 246 -18.54 10.52 -12.17
CA LYS A 246 -18.73 9.43 -11.20
C LYS A 246 -17.47 8.58 -11.01
N GLU A 247 -16.82 8.19 -12.09
CA GLU A 247 -15.58 7.42 -12.05
C GLU A 247 -14.42 8.21 -11.43
N ARG A 248 -14.37 9.53 -11.67
CA ARG A 248 -13.40 10.42 -11.02
C ARG A 248 -13.60 10.48 -9.50
N ALA A 249 -14.85 10.58 -9.04
CA ALA A 249 -15.17 10.51 -7.62
C ALA A 249 -14.78 9.16 -6.99
N PHE A 250 -14.97 8.05 -7.72
CA PHE A 250 -14.49 6.73 -7.26
C PHE A 250 -12.95 6.70 -7.11
N CYS A 251 -12.21 7.26 -8.07
CA CYS A 251 -10.74 7.32 -7.99
C CYS A 251 -10.27 8.15 -6.79
N ILE A 252 -10.98 9.25 -6.47
CA ILE A 252 -10.69 10.05 -5.27
C ILE A 252 -10.87 9.20 -4.02
N ILE A 253 -12.04 8.57 -3.86
CA ILE A 253 -12.36 7.73 -2.69
C ILE A 253 -11.37 6.58 -2.54
N ALA A 254 -11.00 5.93 -3.64
CA ALA A 254 -10.04 4.84 -3.65
C ALA A 254 -8.63 5.29 -3.24
N SER A 255 -8.31 6.59 -3.36
CA SER A 255 -7.00 7.14 -3.00
C SER A 255 -6.90 7.63 -1.55
N LEU A 256 -8.00 7.61 -0.79
CA LEU A 256 -8.03 8.06 0.61
C LEU A 256 -7.46 7.10 1.66
N PRO A 257 -7.55 5.75 1.54
CA PRO A 257 -7.18 4.86 2.63
C PRO A 257 -5.69 4.94 2.99
N LYS A 258 -5.37 5.20 4.27
CA LYS A 258 -4.02 5.09 4.85
C LYS A 258 -4.02 4.04 5.96
N ALA A 259 -3.02 3.16 5.99
CA ALA A 259 -2.92 2.09 6.99
C ALA A 259 -1.49 1.55 7.13
N THR A 260 -1.10 0.61 6.26
CA THR A 260 0.04 -0.26 6.50
C THR A 260 1.38 0.43 6.38
N VAL A 261 1.53 1.36 5.45
CA VAL A 261 2.78 2.14 5.30
C VAL A 261 2.96 3.02 6.53
N GLN A 262 1.94 3.75 6.94
CA GLN A 262 1.95 4.60 8.13
C GLN A 262 2.26 3.81 9.39
N ALA A 263 1.70 2.61 9.52
CA ALA A 263 1.99 1.73 10.64
C ALA A 263 3.43 1.19 10.63
N ALA A 264 3.96 0.88 9.46
CA ALA A 264 5.30 0.30 9.31
C ALA A 264 6.42 1.32 9.53
N ILE A 265 6.29 2.53 8.96
CA ILE A 265 7.35 3.56 9.00
C ILE A 265 7.06 4.71 9.98
N GLY A 266 5.86 4.82 10.54
CA GLY A 266 5.49 5.92 11.44
C GLY A 266 6.28 5.96 12.75
N ALA A 267 6.75 4.81 13.26
CA ALA A 267 7.58 4.73 14.46
C ALA A 267 9.07 4.94 14.20
N VAL A 268 9.50 4.95 12.94
CA VAL A 268 10.92 5.05 12.57
C VAL A 268 11.54 6.38 13.03
N PRO A 269 10.93 7.56 12.80
CA PRO A 269 11.45 8.83 13.31
C PRO A 269 11.68 8.84 14.83
N LEU A 270 10.78 8.20 15.59
CA LEU A 270 10.90 8.05 17.03
C LEU A 270 12.09 7.15 17.41
N ALA A 271 12.27 6.03 16.71
CA ALA A 271 13.38 5.10 16.95
C ALA A 271 14.76 5.73 16.64
N TYR A 272 14.84 6.66 15.68
CA TYR A 272 16.06 7.42 15.41
C TYR A 272 16.26 8.64 16.33
N GLY A 273 15.33 8.92 17.25
CA GLY A 273 15.50 9.96 18.28
C GLY A 273 15.12 11.37 17.85
N LEU A 274 14.28 11.56 16.82
CA LEU A 274 13.76 12.90 16.48
C LEU A 274 12.95 13.47 17.66
N SER A 275 13.16 14.76 17.96
CA SER A 275 12.37 15.50 18.96
C SER A 275 10.87 15.49 18.66
N SER A 276 10.48 15.50 17.38
CA SER A 276 9.09 15.43 16.93
C SER A 276 8.60 13.99 16.69
N GLY A 277 9.37 12.96 17.04
CA GLY A 277 9.05 11.56 16.77
C GLY A 277 7.70 11.10 17.34
N ASN A 278 7.39 11.49 18.58
CA ASN A 278 6.10 11.16 19.21
C ASN A 278 4.91 11.81 18.48
N ILE A 279 5.06 13.05 18.03
CA ILE A 279 4.03 13.78 17.28
C ILE A 279 3.80 13.10 15.92
N ILE A 280 4.88 12.73 15.23
CA ILE A 280 4.82 12.04 13.94
C ILE A 280 4.13 10.68 14.07
N LEU A 281 4.51 9.89 15.08
CA LEU A 281 3.90 8.59 15.37
C LEU A 281 2.39 8.75 15.67
N MET A 282 2.04 9.68 16.55
CA MET A 282 0.65 9.96 16.91
C MET A 282 -0.21 10.33 15.68
N ILE A 283 0.28 11.23 14.84
CA ILE A 283 -0.45 11.65 13.62
C ILE A 283 -0.57 10.48 12.64
N SER A 284 0.47 9.67 12.51
CA SER A 284 0.45 8.46 11.70
C SER A 284 -0.69 7.55 12.16
N VAL A 285 -0.79 7.24 13.46
CA VAL A 285 -1.87 6.40 14.00
C VAL A 285 -3.25 7.03 13.82
N LEU A 286 -3.38 8.33 14.08
CA LEU A 286 -4.65 9.04 13.90
C LEU A 286 -5.11 9.04 12.43
N SER A 287 -4.16 9.15 11.49
CA SER A 287 -4.46 9.07 10.06
C SER A 287 -5.00 7.70 9.65
N ILE A 288 -4.49 6.62 10.27
CA ILE A 288 -4.98 5.25 10.05
C ILE A 288 -6.40 5.12 10.59
N LEU A 289 -6.62 5.55 11.84
CA LEU A 289 -7.92 5.44 12.51
C LEU A 289 -9.03 6.16 11.74
N ILE A 290 -8.72 7.31 11.15
CA ILE A 290 -9.69 8.12 10.39
C ILE A 290 -9.86 7.57 8.97
N SER A 291 -8.76 7.41 8.22
CA SER A 291 -8.85 7.22 6.77
C SER A 291 -9.07 5.77 6.34
N ALA A 292 -8.61 4.78 7.10
CA ALA A 292 -8.80 3.37 6.73
C ALA A 292 -10.29 2.97 6.72
N PRO A 293 -11.10 3.25 7.76
CA PRO A 293 -12.53 2.95 7.74
C PRO A 293 -13.27 3.77 6.68
N LEU A 294 -12.98 5.08 6.59
CA LEU A 294 -13.61 5.98 5.61
C LEU A 294 -13.36 5.50 4.17
N GLY A 295 -12.12 5.14 3.84
CA GLY A 295 -11.76 4.65 2.53
C GLY A 295 -12.36 3.26 2.24
N ALA A 296 -12.32 2.33 3.21
CA ALA A 296 -12.85 0.99 3.03
C ALA A 296 -14.37 0.96 2.81
N VAL A 297 -15.12 1.72 3.62
CA VAL A 297 -16.57 1.89 3.50
C VAL A 297 -16.91 2.69 2.25
N GLY A 298 -16.15 3.76 1.97
CA GLY A 298 -16.29 4.58 0.78
C GLY A 298 -16.23 3.74 -0.49
N ILE A 299 -15.21 2.88 -0.64
CA ILE A 299 -15.07 1.99 -1.80
C ILE A 299 -16.28 1.03 -1.90
N GLN A 300 -16.69 0.41 -0.79
CA GLN A 300 -17.81 -0.56 -0.76
C GLN A 300 -19.17 0.04 -1.12
N LEU A 301 -19.48 1.25 -0.67
CA LEU A 301 -20.75 1.90 -0.98
C LEU A 301 -20.75 2.54 -2.37
N SER A 302 -19.56 2.90 -2.85
CA SER A 302 -19.40 3.67 -4.08
C SER A 302 -19.29 2.81 -5.33
N TYR A 303 -18.72 1.61 -5.26
CA TYR A 303 -18.43 0.84 -6.48
C TYR A 303 -19.68 0.49 -7.29
N THR A 304 -20.80 0.15 -6.65
CA THR A 304 -22.06 -0.18 -7.34
C THR A 304 -22.74 1.04 -7.96
N LYS A 305 -22.57 2.23 -7.36
CA LYS A 305 -23.23 3.48 -7.79
C LYS A 305 -22.40 4.29 -8.80
N LEU A 306 -21.08 4.19 -8.73
CA LEU A 306 -20.15 5.06 -9.48
C LEU A 306 -19.41 4.34 -10.61
N LEU A 307 -19.35 3.00 -10.64
CA LEU A 307 -18.72 2.24 -11.72
C LEU A 307 -19.75 1.53 -12.59
N GLU A 308 -19.51 1.52 -13.90
CA GLU A 308 -20.29 0.70 -14.83
C GLU A 308 -19.89 -0.77 -14.70
N CYS A 309 -20.89 -1.65 -14.56
CA CYS A 309 -20.70 -3.10 -14.62
C CYS A 309 -20.65 -3.53 -16.09
N SER A 310 -19.48 -4.00 -16.54
CA SER A 310 -19.31 -4.64 -17.85
C SER A 310 -19.39 -6.15 -17.69
N SER A 311 -20.52 -6.67 -17.20
CA SER A 311 -20.79 -8.10 -17.26
C SER A 311 -20.98 -8.48 -18.74
N VAL A 312 -19.96 -9.10 -19.33
CA VAL A 312 -20.12 -9.97 -20.49
C VAL A 312 -21.18 -11.01 -20.13
N LYS A 313 -22.19 -11.16 -20.98
CA LYS A 313 -23.17 -12.27 -20.95
C LYS A 313 -22.44 -13.58 -20.64
N SER A 314 -22.58 -14.11 -19.42
CA SER A 314 -22.39 -15.53 -19.17
C SER A 314 -23.75 -16.14 -18.89
N ALA A 315 -24.07 -17.12 -19.73
CA ALA A 315 -25.23 -17.97 -19.80
C ALA A 315 -26.26 -17.90 -18.66
N LYS A 316 -27.53 -17.80 -19.06
CA LYS A 316 -28.67 -18.33 -18.30
C LYS A 316 -28.25 -19.66 -17.65
N HIS A 317 -28.12 -19.69 -16.34
CA HIS A 317 -28.36 -20.92 -15.60
C HIS A 317 -29.86 -20.94 -15.32
N PRO A 318 -30.67 -21.80 -15.97
CA PRO A 318 -32.06 -21.95 -15.59
C PRO A 318 -32.09 -22.72 -14.27
N LEU A 319 -32.02 -22.01 -13.14
CA LEU A 319 -32.50 -22.53 -11.86
C LEU A 319 -34.01 -22.40 -11.84
N SER A 320 -34.67 -23.30 -12.57
CA SER A 320 -36.08 -23.63 -12.38
C SER A 320 -36.28 -25.11 -12.70
N SER A 321 -35.58 -25.98 -11.96
CA SER A 321 -36.07 -27.33 -11.73
C SER A 321 -37.09 -27.24 -10.60
N ARG A 322 -38.36 -27.20 -10.96
CA ARG A 322 -39.49 -27.50 -10.08
C ARG A 322 -39.15 -28.79 -9.30
N MET A 323 -39.10 -28.71 -7.98
CA MET A 323 -39.40 -29.87 -7.14
C MET A 323 -40.89 -30.18 -7.34
N PRO A 324 -41.28 -31.40 -7.73
CA PRO A 324 -42.62 -31.88 -7.45
C PRO A 324 -42.68 -32.25 -5.98
N ALA A 325 -43.60 -31.61 -5.27
CA ALA A 325 -44.04 -32.04 -3.96
C ALA A 325 -44.58 -33.48 -4.04
N SER A 326 -44.18 -34.28 -3.06
CA SER A 326 -44.85 -35.47 -2.51
C SER A 326 -46.21 -35.84 -3.14
N VAL A 327 -46.26 -37.00 -3.78
CA VAL A 327 -47.48 -37.80 -3.90
C VAL A 327 -47.21 -39.14 -3.21
N SER A 328 -47.98 -39.37 -2.16
CA SER A 328 -48.20 -40.64 -1.48
C SER A 328 -48.92 -41.60 -2.42
N GLU A 329 -48.48 -42.86 -2.54
CA GLU A 329 -49.34 -44.07 -2.41
C GLU A 329 -48.58 -45.40 -2.62
N LYS A 330 -48.67 -46.23 -1.57
CA LYS A 330 -48.83 -47.71 -1.45
C LYS A 330 -48.48 -48.70 -2.60
N SER A 331 -48.10 -49.91 -2.13
CA SER A 331 -48.23 -51.28 -2.70
C SER A 331 -47.44 -51.57 -3.99
N ASP A 332 -46.69 -52.66 -4.18
CA ASP A 332 -46.96 -54.06 -3.86
C ASP A 332 -45.66 -54.91 -3.95
N GLN A 333 -45.63 -55.97 -3.14
CA GLN A 333 -45.15 -57.34 -3.40
C GLN A 333 -44.02 -57.58 -4.43
N THR A 334 -42.83 -58.01 -3.99
CA THR A 334 -42.33 -59.42 -3.96
C THR A 334 -40.86 -59.45 -3.55
#